data_AF-T1GXJ4-F1
#
_entry.id   AF-T1GXJ4-F1
#
_cell.length_a   1.000
_cell.length_b   1.000
_cell.length_c   1.000
_cell.angle_alpha   90.00
_cell.angle_beta   90.00
_cell.angle_gamma   90.00
#
_symmetry.space_group_name_H-M   'P 1'
#
loop_
_entity.id
_entity.type
_entity.pdbx_description
1 polymer ?
#
loop_
_entity_poly.entity_id
_entity_poly.type
_entity_poly.pdbx_seq_one_letter_code
_entity_poly.pdbx_strand_id
1 'polypeptide(L)'
;LYGSENVFTTNDLVFQPLKLSALKEKKALYFPTYMGEDVLSKVKPAEDAETTIEYVDSIISGKKFDLINMNNKVELDLFVLGSVLVSKDGRRIGTVDIIVTPSEVITVENPPQRPTGILWDHISERQLQNSAVLQSLKL
;
A
#
# COMPACT_ATOMS: atom_id res chain seq x y z
N LEU A 1 -3.87 -13.36 12.33
CA LEU A 1 -3.21 -12.12 12.85
C LEU A 1 -3.57 -11.92 14.33
N TYR A 2 -2.61 -11.60 15.21
CA TYR A 2 -2.70 -11.61 16.70
C TYR A 2 -3.82 -10.78 17.34
N GLY A 3 -5.09 -11.21 17.30
CA GLY A 3 -6.23 -10.55 17.98
C GLY A 3 -6.63 -9.16 17.47
N SER A 4 -5.94 -8.66 16.45
CA SER A 4 -6.21 -7.37 15.80
C SER A 4 -7.49 -7.42 14.96
N GLU A 5 -8.29 -6.36 14.94
CA GLU A 5 -9.53 -6.23 14.14
C GLU A 5 -9.39 -5.19 13.02
N ASN A 6 -8.57 -4.16 13.22
CA ASN A 6 -8.42 -3.00 12.33
C ASN A 6 -6.95 -2.84 11.87
N VAL A 7 -6.64 -3.47 10.74
CA VAL A 7 -5.28 -3.61 10.23
C VAL A 7 -5.00 -2.57 9.14
N PHE A 8 -3.93 -1.81 9.29
CA PHE A 8 -3.40 -0.93 8.24
C PHE A 8 -2.25 -1.60 7.48
N THR A 9 -2.22 -1.46 6.16
CA THR A 9 -1.08 -1.84 5.31
C THR A 9 -0.93 -0.91 4.11
N THR A 10 0.28 -0.83 3.56
CA THR A 10 0.51 -0.12 2.28
C THR A 10 -0.04 -0.90 1.09
N ASN A 11 -0.15 -0.22 -0.05
CA ASN A 11 -0.73 -0.80 -1.26
C ASN A 11 0.22 -1.70 -2.08
N ASP A 12 1.43 -1.95 -1.58
CA ASP A 12 2.42 -2.78 -2.27
C ASP A 12 1.91 -4.21 -2.53
N LEU A 13 2.26 -4.75 -3.71
CA LEU A 13 1.86 -6.09 -4.14
C LEU A 13 2.39 -7.18 -3.21
N VAL A 14 3.54 -6.95 -2.58
CA VAL A 14 4.15 -7.88 -1.61
C VAL A 14 3.23 -8.17 -0.42
N PHE A 15 2.28 -7.27 -0.13
CA PHE A 15 1.31 -7.43 0.93
C PHE A 15 -0.01 -8.08 0.49
N GLN A 16 -0.18 -8.48 -0.78
CA GLN A 16 -1.40 -9.20 -1.20
C GLN A 16 -1.71 -10.42 -0.31
N PRO A 17 -0.75 -11.30 0.05
CA PRO A 17 -1.04 -12.43 0.95
C PRO A 17 -1.51 -12.00 2.34
N LEU A 18 -0.96 -10.89 2.87
CA LEU A 18 -1.40 -10.30 4.13
C LEU A 18 -2.84 -9.78 4.03
N LYS A 19 -3.15 -9.02 2.97
CA LYS A 19 -4.49 -8.48 2.71
C LYS A 19 -5.51 -9.61 2.59
N LEU A 20 -5.17 -10.67 1.85
CA LEU A 20 -5.97 -11.89 1.74
C LEU A 20 -6.24 -12.52 3.11
N SER A 21 -5.20 -12.74 3.92
CA SER A 21 -5.34 -13.33 5.24
C SER A 21 -6.22 -12.48 6.16
N ALA A 22 -6.00 -11.16 6.18
CA ALA A 22 -6.79 -10.24 7.00
C ALA A 22 -8.28 -10.26 6.62
N LEU A 23 -8.58 -10.21 5.32
CA LEU A 23 -9.96 -10.23 4.82
C LEU A 23 -10.62 -11.61 5.01
N LYS A 24 -9.89 -12.72 4.87
CA LYS A 24 -10.39 -14.07 5.22
C LYS A 24 -10.76 -14.18 6.71
N GLU A 25 -9.99 -13.54 7.58
CA GLU A 25 -10.29 -13.39 9.01
C GLU A 25 -11.37 -12.31 9.29
N LYS A 26 -12.02 -11.77 8.25
CA LYS A 26 -13.11 -10.77 8.33
C LYS A 26 -12.71 -9.46 9.03
N LYS A 27 -11.42 -9.13 9.03
CA LYS A 27 -10.88 -7.91 9.62
C LYS A 27 -11.15 -6.70 8.73
N ALA A 28 -11.21 -5.53 9.34
CA ALA A 28 -11.20 -4.28 8.60
C ALA A 28 -9.77 -3.98 8.15
N LEU A 29 -9.59 -3.81 6.84
CA LEU A 29 -8.32 -3.48 6.21
C LEU A 29 -8.31 -2.00 5.81
N TYR A 30 -7.27 -1.30 6.20
CA TYR A 30 -7.03 0.11 5.89
C TYR A 30 -5.77 0.25 5.04
N PHE A 31 -5.79 1.17 4.09
CA PHE A 31 -4.64 1.49 3.25
C PHE A 31 -4.67 2.96 2.83
N PRO A 32 -3.51 3.58 2.53
CA PRO A 32 -3.48 4.98 2.15
C PRO A 32 -4.23 5.20 0.83
N THR A 33 -4.99 6.29 0.78
CA THR A 33 -5.64 6.79 -0.43
C THR A 33 -5.38 8.29 -0.54
N TYR A 34 -5.44 8.80 -1.76
CA TYR A 34 -5.23 10.23 -2.04
C TYR A 34 -6.33 10.67 -3.01
N MET A 35 -7.57 10.67 -2.52
CA MET A 35 -8.75 11.01 -3.31
C MET A 35 -9.45 12.22 -2.68
N GLY A 36 -9.22 13.41 -3.26
CA GLY A 36 -9.74 14.64 -2.68
C GLY A 36 -9.18 14.90 -1.28
N GLU A 37 -10.06 15.01 -0.28
CA GLU A 37 -9.70 15.23 1.14
C GLU A 37 -9.52 13.92 1.92
N ASP A 38 -9.78 12.76 1.29
CA ASP A 38 -9.68 11.45 1.93
C ASP A 38 -8.24 10.95 1.97
N VAL A 39 -7.87 10.38 3.12
CA VAL A 39 -6.50 9.95 3.45
C VAL A 39 -6.37 8.43 3.61
N LEU A 40 -7.48 7.75 3.90
CA LEU A 40 -7.52 6.30 4.03
C LEU A 40 -8.70 5.71 3.24
N SER A 41 -8.45 4.54 2.67
CA SER A 41 -9.50 3.63 2.19
C SER A 41 -9.67 2.50 3.21
N LYS A 42 -10.92 2.12 3.47
CA LYS A 42 -11.28 1.01 4.35
C LYS A 42 -12.06 -0.05 3.58
N VAL A 43 -11.71 -1.30 3.81
CA VAL A 43 -12.38 -2.47 3.25
C VAL A 43 -12.72 -3.43 4.37
N LYS A 44 -13.96 -3.92 4.37
CA LYS A 44 -14.37 -5.10 5.14
C LYS A 44 -15.18 -6.00 4.23
N PRO A 45 -14.86 -7.30 4.11
CA PRO A 45 -15.62 -8.18 3.25
C PRO A 45 -16.99 -8.43 3.87
N ALA A 46 -18.00 -8.71 3.03
CA ALA A 46 -19.28 -9.20 3.51
C ALA A 46 -19.09 -10.52 4.28
N GLU A 47 -20.04 -10.84 5.16
CA GLU A 47 -19.94 -11.97 6.07
C GLU A 47 -19.83 -13.31 5.32
N ASP A 48 -20.56 -13.44 4.22
CA ASP A 48 -20.60 -14.59 3.31
C ASP A 48 -19.60 -14.52 2.15
N ALA A 49 -18.89 -13.39 1.97
CA ALA A 49 -17.97 -13.24 0.85
C ALA A 49 -16.77 -14.20 0.93
N GLU A 50 -16.59 -14.99 -0.13
CA GLU A 50 -15.35 -15.73 -0.36
C GLU A 50 -14.23 -14.75 -0.68
N THR A 51 -13.18 -14.78 0.13
CA THR A 51 -12.03 -13.88 -0.06
C THR A 51 -10.90 -14.64 -0.74
N THR A 52 -10.62 -14.31 -2.00
CA THR A 52 -9.48 -14.78 -2.81
C THR A 52 -8.53 -13.62 -3.15
N ILE A 53 -7.40 -13.90 -3.79
CA ILE A 53 -6.48 -12.84 -4.27
C ILE A 53 -7.19 -11.98 -5.33
N GLU A 54 -7.92 -12.61 -6.23
CA GLU A 54 -8.71 -11.93 -7.27
C GLU A 54 -9.76 -11.02 -6.65
N TYR A 55 -10.40 -11.45 -5.55
CA TYR A 55 -11.31 -10.61 -4.78
C TYR A 55 -10.60 -9.38 -4.19
N VAL A 56 -9.44 -9.58 -3.55
CA VAL A 56 -8.61 -8.47 -3.02
C VAL A 56 -8.26 -7.48 -4.13
N ASP A 57 -7.77 -7.98 -5.26
CA ASP A 57 -7.41 -7.14 -6.41
C ASP A 57 -8.63 -6.44 -7.00
N SER A 58 -9.77 -7.10 -7.07
CA SER A 58 -11.01 -6.50 -7.55
C SER A 58 -11.49 -5.36 -6.65
N ILE A 59 -11.31 -5.46 -5.33
CA ILE A 59 -11.69 -4.40 -4.40
C ILE A 59 -10.77 -3.19 -4.55
N ILE A 60 -9.46 -3.44 -4.56
CA ILE A 60 -8.45 -2.40 -4.63
C ILE A 60 -8.49 -1.70 -5.99
N SER A 61 -8.49 -2.47 -7.09
CA SER A 61 -8.57 -1.93 -8.45
C SER A 61 -9.95 -1.35 -8.76
N GLY A 62 -11.00 -1.99 -8.25
CA GLY A 62 -12.41 -1.60 -8.35
C GLY A 62 -12.80 -0.34 -7.60
N LYS A 63 -11.89 0.20 -6.77
CA LYS A 63 -12.15 1.32 -5.87
C LYS A 63 -13.39 1.10 -4.97
N LYS A 64 -13.66 -0.15 -4.58
CA LYS A 64 -14.81 -0.50 -3.72
C LYS A 64 -14.38 -0.48 -2.26
N PHE A 65 -14.23 0.72 -1.72
CA PHE A 65 -13.83 0.95 -0.33
C PHE A 65 -14.57 2.16 0.23
N ASP A 66 -14.70 2.17 1.55
CA ASP A 66 -15.12 3.39 2.25
C ASP A 66 -13.95 4.36 2.27
N LEU A 67 -14.22 5.62 1.95
CA LEU A 67 -13.25 6.71 2.00
C LEU A 67 -13.32 7.40 3.38
N ILE A 68 -12.16 7.71 3.92
CA ILE A 68 -11.99 8.25 5.27
C ILE A 68 -11.09 9.48 5.18
N ASN A 69 -11.59 10.61 5.65
CA ASN A 69 -10.87 11.86 5.75
C ASN A 69 -10.35 12.12 7.18
N MET A 70 -9.65 13.24 7.35
CA MET A 70 -9.01 13.63 8.61
C MET A 70 -9.99 13.91 9.76
N ASN A 71 -11.29 14.12 9.48
CA ASN A 71 -12.31 14.37 10.50
C ASN A 71 -12.91 13.08 11.06
N ASN A 72 -12.69 11.93 10.41
CA ASN A 72 -13.16 10.64 10.87
C ASN A 72 -12.25 10.11 11.99
N LYS A 73 -12.85 9.65 13.09
CA LYS A 73 -12.12 8.87 14.10
C LYS A 73 -11.90 7.44 13.56
N VAL A 74 -10.65 7.01 13.50
CA VAL A 74 -10.28 5.63 13.12
C VAL A 74 -9.52 5.00 14.29
N GLU A 75 -9.86 3.74 14.59
CA GLU A 75 -9.12 2.93 15.55
C GLU A 75 -8.34 1.88 14.75
N LEU A 76 -7.01 1.90 14.89
CA LEU A 76 -6.09 0.95 14.26
C LEU A 76 -5.33 0.23 15.37
N ASP A 77 -5.30 -1.10 15.28
CA ASP A 77 -4.66 -1.95 16.29
C ASP A 77 -3.40 -2.65 15.75
N LEU A 78 -3.22 -2.69 14.43
CA LEU A 78 -2.02 -3.23 13.81
C LEU A 78 -1.63 -2.43 12.56
N PHE A 79 -0.37 -2.00 12.51
CA PHE A 79 0.25 -1.39 11.34
C PHE A 79 1.27 -2.34 10.74
N VAL A 80 1.05 -2.76 9.50
CA VAL A 80 2.01 -3.57 8.74
C VAL A 80 2.60 -2.72 7.63
N LEU A 81 3.88 -2.38 7.78
CA LEU A 81 4.60 -1.51 6.84
C LEU A 81 5.76 -2.27 6.22
N GLY A 82 5.97 -2.03 4.92
CA GLY A 82 7.17 -2.46 4.20
C GLY A 82 8.42 -1.76 4.73
N SER A 83 9.53 -2.48 4.70
CA SER A 83 10.86 -1.95 4.97
C SER A 83 11.87 -2.82 4.23
N VAL A 84 12.96 -2.22 3.75
CA VAL A 84 14.07 -2.96 3.16
C VAL A 84 14.98 -3.50 4.27
N LEU A 85 15.24 -2.68 5.29
CA LEU A 85 16.02 -3.07 6.47
C LEU A 85 15.26 -2.71 7.75
N VAL A 86 15.37 -3.57 8.76
CA VAL A 86 14.84 -3.35 10.10
C VAL A 86 15.88 -3.78 11.13
N SER A 87 16.17 -2.92 12.11
CA SER A 87 17.05 -3.27 13.23
C SER A 87 16.27 -3.99 14.35
N LYS A 88 16.98 -4.69 15.25
CA LYS A 88 16.37 -5.38 16.39
C LYS A 88 15.60 -4.44 17.34
N ASP A 89 16.01 -3.17 17.40
CA ASP A 89 15.35 -2.12 18.18
C ASP A 89 14.31 -1.32 17.37
N GLY A 90 13.96 -1.77 16.16
CA GLY A 90 12.80 -1.27 15.42
C GLY A 90 13.05 -0.07 14.51
N ARG A 91 14.30 0.35 14.28
CA ARG A 91 14.62 1.34 13.23
C ARG A 91 14.37 0.73 11.86
N ARG A 92 13.91 1.53 10.91
CA ARG A 92 13.46 1.08 9.58
C ARG A 92 14.11 1.93 8.48
N ILE A 93 14.53 1.27 7.41
CA ILE A 93 14.99 1.90 6.17
C ILE A 93 14.18 1.30 5.02
N GLY A 94 13.48 2.17 4.27
CA GLY A 94 12.75 1.79 3.05
C GLY A 94 13.68 1.63 1.84
N THR A 95 13.18 1.83 0.63
CA THR A 95 14.01 1.78 -0.59
C THR A 95 15.01 2.95 -0.59
N VAL A 96 16.31 2.64 -0.58
CA VAL A 96 17.40 3.63 -0.58
C VAL A 96 18.53 3.21 -1.51
N ASP A 97 19.17 4.19 -2.15
CA ASP A 97 20.40 3.96 -2.95
C ASP A 97 21.66 3.98 -2.07
N ILE A 98 21.58 4.70 -0.94
CA ILE A 98 22.69 4.95 -0.03
C ILE A 98 22.15 4.91 1.41
N ILE A 99 22.84 4.22 2.30
CA ILE A 99 22.64 4.27 3.75
C ILE A 99 23.79 5.06 4.34
N VAL A 100 23.49 6.15 5.04
CA VAL A 100 24.49 6.96 5.74
C VAL A 100 24.34 6.75 7.24
N THR A 101 25.39 6.28 7.88
CA THR A 101 25.52 6.19 9.35
C THR A 101 26.71 7.06 9.80
N PRO A 102 26.88 7.33 11.11
CA PRO A 102 28.04 8.10 11.58
C PRO A 102 29.40 7.47 11.27
N SER A 103 29.48 6.14 11.16
CA SER A 103 30.72 5.38 10.95
C SER A 103 30.93 4.94 9.51
N GLU A 104 29.87 4.84 8.71
CA GLU A 104 29.96 4.28 7.37
C GLU A 104 28.87 4.81 6.44
N VAL A 105 29.25 4.91 5.16
CA VAL A 105 28.33 5.10 4.04
C VAL A 105 28.31 3.80 3.26
N ILE A 106 27.14 3.16 3.20
CA ILE A 106 26.92 1.94 2.44
C ILE A 106 26.17 2.32 1.16
N THR A 107 26.85 2.22 0.03
CA THR A 107 26.26 2.42 -1.30
C THR A 107 25.88 1.08 -1.89
N VAL A 108 24.70 0.96 -2.48
CA VAL A 108 24.30 -0.25 -3.21
C VAL A 108 25.18 -0.37 -4.46
N GLU A 109 25.97 -1.45 -4.59
CA GLU A 109 26.92 -1.62 -5.71
C GLU A 109 26.23 -1.71 -7.08
N ASN A 110 25.01 -2.26 -7.12
CA ASN A 110 24.17 -2.37 -8.33
C ASN A 110 22.75 -1.89 -8.00
N PRO A 111 22.53 -0.57 -7.83
CA PRO A 111 21.20 -0.08 -7.55
C PRO A 111 20.32 -0.36 -8.78
N PRO A 112 19.08 -0.84 -8.60
CA PRO A 112 18.17 -1.01 -9.74
C PRO A 112 18.08 0.32 -10.48
N GLN A 113 18.18 0.28 -11.82
CA GLN A 113 18.05 1.49 -12.62
C GLN A 113 16.68 2.10 -12.36
N ARG A 114 16.68 3.30 -11.77
CA ARG A 114 15.46 4.07 -11.61
C ARG A 114 14.95 4.42 -13.01
N PRO A 115 13.65 4.27 -13.28
CA PRO A 115 13.09 4.79 -14.51
C PRO A 115 13.46 6.26 -14.66
N THR A 116 14.01 6.64 -15.81
CA THR A 116 14.33 8.04 -16.13
C THR A 116 13.09 8.86 -16.45
N GLY A 117 11.93 8.22 -16.49
CA GLY A 117 10.62 8.81 -16.70
C GLY A 117 9.51 7.83 -16.34
N ILE A 118 8.29 8.18 -16.71
CA ILE A 118 7.12 7.31 -16.49
C ILE A 118 7.22 6.12 -17.45
N LEU A 119 7.11 4.90 -16.90
CA LEU A 119 7.04 3.67 -17.67
C LEU A 119 5.63 3.50 -18.27
N TRP A 120 5.34 4.23 -19.34
CA TRP A 120 3.99 4.30 -19.92
C TRP A 120 3.41 2.93 -20.31
N ASP A 121 4.25 2.00 -20.74
CA ASP A 121 3.83 0.64 -21.14
C ASP A 121 3.38 -0.23 -19.94
N HIS A 122 3.71 0.20 -18.71
CA HIS A 122 3.30 -0.45 -17.46
C HIS A 122 2.06 0.22 -16.83
N ILE A 123 1.50 1.24 -17.46
CA ILE A 123 0.29 1.93 -17.02
C ILE A 123 -0.87 1.47 -17.89
N SER A 124 -1.83 0.75 -17.29
CA SER A 124 -3.05 0.36 -17.98
C SER A 124 -3.89 1.58 -18.38
N GLU A 125 -4.69 1.46 -19.45
CA GLU A 125 -5.64 2.51 -19.86
C GLU A 125 -6.55 2.92 -18.70
N ARG A 126 -6.97 1.95 -17.88
CA ARG A 126 -7.76 2.20 -16.68
C ARG A 126 -7.02 3.11 -15.68
N GLN A 127 -5.75 2.84 -15.39
CA GLN A 127 -4.96 3.67 -14.46
C GLN A 127 -4.78 5.09 -15.01
N LEU A 128 -4.56 5.22 -16.33
CA LEU A 128 -4.46 6.50 -17.01
C LEU A 128 -5.78 7.29 -16.92
N GLN A 129 -6.91 6.67 -17.25
CA GLN A 129 -8.25 7.30 -17.16
C GLN A 129 -8.61 7.74 -15.73
N ASN A 130 -8.11 7.03 -14.73
CA ASN A 130 -8.43 7.28 -13.33
C ASN A 130 -7.50 8.27 -12.62
N SER A 131 -6.44 8.75 -13.28
CA SER A 131 -5.45 9.65 -12.69
C SER A 131 -5.30 10.91 -13.53
N ALA A 132 -5.84 12.03 -13.02
CA ALA A 132 -5.73 13.34 -13.66
C ALA A 132 -4.25 13.77 -13.85
N VAL A 133 -3.38 13.40 -12.91
CA VAL A 133 -1.94 13.68 -13.00
C VAL A 133 -1.31 12.90 -14.16
N LEU A 134 -1.60 11.60 -14.29
CA LEU A 134 -1.04 10.82 -15.40
C LEU A 134 -1.55 11.30 -16.76
N GLN A 135 -2.80 11.77 -16.85
CA GLN A 135 -3.34 12.39 -18.06
C GLN A 135 -2.61 13.68 -18.42
N SER A 136 -2.34 14.54 -17.44
CA SER A 136 -1.64 15.80 -17.68
C SER A 136 -0.19 15.63 -18.15
N LEU A 137 0.43 14.48 -17.82
CA LEU A 137 1.82 14.16 -18.18
C LEU A 137 1.93 13.37 -19.50
N LYS A 138 0.82 12.79 -19.99
CA LYS A 138 0.73 12.09 -21.27
C LYS A 138 0.24 13.09 -22.32
N LEU A 139 1.18 13.89 -22.85
CA LEU A 139 0.93 14.87 -23.92
C LEU A 139 0.15 14.30 -25.10
#